data_AF-A0A9E2FSM1-F1
#
_entry.id   AF-A0A9E2FSM1-F1
#
_cell.length_a   1.000
_cell.length_b   1.000
_cell.length_c   1.000
_cell.angle_alpha   90.00
_cell.angle_beta   90.00
_cell.angle_gamma   90.00
#
_symmetry.space_group_name_H-M   'P 1'
#
loop_
_entity.id
_entity.type
_entity.pdbx_description
1 polymer ?
#
loop_
_entity_poly.entity_id
_entity_poly.type
_entity_poly.pdbx_seq_one_letter_code
_entity_poly.pdbx_strand_id
1 'polypeptide(L)'
;MVTKHSFRQKFFIVLAFVVLQTGISLSPARAALNPTNFTNDLNQLVVSGNTLLATMENVTIKSFTMASQLANLENSVQTYLDSVGTVYRTVSGSQDNTTMSLTDEMLVPLQTLAAISASLSQSSTALMTQIVVLAPFTSLSTLSASLDSILRLSSDIGVMADRILEMADMILIMADNIGIMADRILATQVIQGDNLNIVVAASLETQKNILMLFSMFAL
;
A
#
# COMPACT_ATOMS: atom_id res chain seq x y z
N MET A 1 14.39 -56.16 44.57
CA MET A 1 13.68 -55.07 45.29
C MET A 1 14.32 -53.74 44.87
N VAL A 2 13.99 -53.26 43.67
CA VAL A 2 14.57 -52.03 43.11
C VAL A 2 13.77 -50.84 43.63
N THR A 3 14.44 -50.01 44.41
CA THR A 3 13.87 -48.92 45.19
C THR A 3 13.22 -47.85 44.31
N LYS A 4 11.91 -47.66 44.54
CA LYS A 4 10.96 -46.69 43.96
C LYS A 4 11.46 -45.23 43.87
N HIS A 5 12.56 -44.91 44.55
CA HIS A 5 13.18 -43.58 44.62
C HIS A 5 14.04 -43.24 43.38
N SER A 6 14.71 -44.21 42.75
CA SER A 6 15.59 -43.97 41.59
C SER A 6 14.81 -43.64 40.31
N PHE A 7 13.60 -44.19 40.17
CA PHE A 7 12.73 -43.95 39.01
C PHE A 7 12.17 -42.52 38.99
N ARG A 8 11.81 -41.98 40.16
CA ARG A 8 11.30 -40.61 40.29
C ARG A 8 12.35 -39.57 39.91
N GLN A 9 13.60 -39.76 40.34
CA GLN A 9 14.68 -38.81 40.06
C GLN A 9 15.07 -38.79 38.58
N LYS A 10 15.07 -39.96 37.92
CA LYS A 10 15.28 -40.07 36.46
C LYS A 10 14.10 -39.50 35.66
N PHE A 11 12.87 -39.68 36.13
CA PHE A 11 11.68 -39.09 35.50
C PHE A 11 11.68 -37.56 35.59
N PHE A 12 12.08 -36.99 36.73
CA PHE A 12 12.23 -35.53 36.88
C PHE A 12 13.36 -34.95 36.02
N ILE A 13 14.49 -35.67 35.86
CA ILE A 13 15.60 -35.23 35.00
C ILE A 13 15.21 -35.30 33.51
N VAL A 14 14.47 -36.32 33.09
CA VAL A 14 13.95 -36.42 31.71
C VAL A 14 12.88 -35.36 31.44
N LEU A 15 11.99 -35.08 32.38
CA LEU A 15 10.97 -34.03 32.24
C LEU A 15 11.61 -32.62 32.17
N ALA A 16 12.64 -32.35 32.97
CA ALA A 16 13.39 -31.10 32.90
C ALA A 16 14.15 -30.94 31.58
N PHE A 17 14.62 -32.04 30.98
CA PHE A 17 15.30 -32.01 29.67
C PHE A 17 14.32 -31.82 28.50
N VAL A 18 13.10 -32.37 28.61
CA VAL A 18 12.04 -32.18 27.60
C VAL A 18 11.53 -30.74 27.60
N VAL A 19 11.40 -30.10 28.77
CA VAL A 19 10.98 -28.68 28.87
C VAL A 19 12.08 -27.72 28.36
N LEU A 20 13.36 -28.11 28.46
CA LEU A 20 14.47 -27.29 27.94
C LEU A 20 14.71 -27.47 26.42
N GLN A 21 14.28 -28.60 25.84
CA GLN A 21 14.36 -28.90 24.40
C GLN A 21 13.12 -28.42 23.61
N THR A 22 11.97 -28.29 24.27
CA THR A 22 10.93 -27.37 23.80
C THR A 22 11.38 -25.97 24.18
N GLY A 23 12.41 -25.47 23.49
CA GLY A 23 12.58 -24.04 23.31
C GLY A 23 11.29 -23.57 22.67
N ILE A 24 10.34 -23.17 23.52
CA ILE A 24 9.26 -22.28 23.17
C ILE A 24 10.05 -21.12 22.58
N SER A 25 10.13 -21.05 21.26
CA SER A 25 10.52 -19.84 20.58
C SER A 25 9.43 -18.86 21.01
N LEU A 26 9.67 -18.17 22.13
CA LEU A 26 9.07 -16.90 22.42
C LEU A 26 9.36 -16.13 21.15
N SER A 27 8.36 -16.07 20.27
CA SER A 27 8.36 -15.17 19.13
C SER A 27 8.89 -13.86 19.68
N PRO A 28 9.94 -13.26 19.07
CA PRO A 28 10.50 -12.03 19.59
C PRO A 28 9.32 -11.11 19.87
N ALA A 29 9.20 -10.67 21.12
CA ALA A 29 8.10 -9.82 21.56
C ALA A 29 7.97 -8.70 20.52
N ARG A 30 6.92 -8.77 19.70
CA ARG A 30 6.68 -7.78 18.66
C ARG A 30 6.32 -6.51 19.42
N ALA A 31 7.16 -5.48 19.29
CA ALA A 31 6.98 -4.24 20.03
C ALA A 31 5.58 -3.67 19.76
N ALA A 32 4.92 -3.21 20.82
CA ALA A 32 3.71 -2.41 20.68
C ALA A 32 4.00 -1.22 19.75
N LEU A 33 3.04 -0.90 18.87
CA LEU A 33 3.09 0.28 18.02
C LEU A 33 3.32 1.54 18.87
N ASN A 34 4.42 2.25 18.61
CA ASN A 34 4.70 3.54 19.25
C ASN A 34 3.92 4.65 18.51
N PRO A 35 2.99 5.37 19.17
CA PRO A 35 2.15 6.38 18.51
C PRO A 35 2.97 7.49 17.84
N THR A 36 4.07 7.92 18.45
CA THR A 36 4.95 8.97 17.88
C THR A 36 5.66 8.49 16.63
N ASN A 37 6.20 7.27 16.65
CA ASN A 37 6.86 6.70 15.47
C ASN A 37 5.85 6.48 14.34
N PHE A 38 4.65 5.97 14.65
CA PHE A 38 3.61 5.77 13.66
C PHE A 38 3.12 7.08 13.03
N THR A 39 2.88 8.13 13.83
CA THR A 39 2.55 9.46 13.29
C THR A 39 3.67 10.01 12.41
N ASN A 40 4.93 9.81 12.79
CA ASN A 40 6.07 10.19 11.96
C ASN A 40 6.10 9.41 10.64
N ASP A 41 5.87 8.09 10.68
CA ASP A 41 5.82 7.23 9.50
C ASP A 41 4.71 7.66 8.53
N LEU A 42 3.51 7.96 9.06
CA LEU A 42 2.39 8.50 8.28
C LEU A 42 2.72 9.87 7.67
N ASN A 43 3.36 10.77 8.42
CA ASN A 43 3.77 12.08 7.91
C ASN A 43 4.84 11.96 6.81
N GLN A 44 5.79 11.04 6.97
CA GLN A 44 6.78 10.75 5.91
C GLN A 44 6.12 10.19 4.66
N LEU A 45 5.07 9.38 4.82
CA LEU A 45 4.29 8.85 3.72
C LEU A 45 3.49 9.94 2.99
N VAL A 46 2.95 10.92 3.72
CA VAL A 46 2.31 12.11 3.12
C VAL A 46 3.33 12.93 2.32
N VAL A 47 4.51 13.18 2.87
CA VAL A 47 5.58 13.93 2.17
C VAL A 47 6.03 13.19 0.90
N SER A 48 6.25 11.88 1.01
CA SER A 48 6.65 11.04 -0.12
C SER A 48 5.57 11.01 -1.20
N GLY A 49 4.30 10.92 -0.81
CA GLY A 49 3.16 10.94 -1.72
C GLY A 49 3.00 12.27 -2.45
N ASN A 50 3.14 13.41 -1.75
CA ASN A 50 3.15 14.73 -2.38
C ASN A 50 4.34 14.93 -3.33
N THR A 51 5.50 14.37 -2.99
CA THR A 51 6.68 14.39 -3.88
C THR A 51 6.43 13.58 -5.16
N LEU A 52 5.81 12.40 -5.04
CA LEU A 52 5.41 11.59 -6.18
C LEU A 52 4.37 12.31 -7.04
N LEU A 53 3.38 12.97 -6.43
CA LEU A 53 2.38 13.74 -7.16
C LEU A 53 3.03 14.87 -7.96
N ALA A 54 3.91 15.66 -7.33
CA ALA A 54 4.69 16.68 -8.02
C ALA A 54 5.57 16.09 -9.14
N THR A 55 6.08 14.88 -8.96
CA THR A 55 6.82 14.17 -10.01
C THR A 55 5.91 13.83 -11.19
N MET A 56 4.72 13.27 -10.94
CA MET A 56 3.72 12.97 -11.98
C MET A 56 3.26 14.21 -12.74
N GLU A 57 3.01 15.32 -12.05
CA GLU A 57 2.58 16.58 -12.67
C GLU A 57 3.66 17.21 -13.56
N ASN A 58 4.95 16.98 -13.24
CA ASN A 58 6.07 17.49 -14.03
C ASN A 58 6.48 16.56 -15.19
N VAL A 59 5.91 15.35 -15.29
CA VAL A 59 6.18 14.44 -16.41
C VAL A 59 5.56 15.00 -17.68
N THR A 60 6.41 15.47 -18.59
CA THR A 60 6.01 15.83 -19.96
C THR A 60 6.37 14.71 -20.91
N ILE A 61 5.38 13.96 -21.38
CA ILE A 61 5.58 12.81 -22.27
C ILE A 61 5.79 13.27 -23.72
N LYS A 62 6.79 12.70 -24.41
CA LYS A 62 7.00 12.87 -25.87
C LYS A 62 7.20 11.52 -26.56
N SER A 63 6.95 11.43 -27.86
CA SER A 63 6.95 10.17 -28.62
C SER A 63 8.23 9.34 -28.48
N PHE A 64 9.38 10.01 -28.31
CA PHE A 64 10.70 9.38 -28.16
C PHE A 64 11.12 9.13 -26.70
N THR A 65 10.55 9.85 -25.72
CA THR A 65 10.94 9.78 -24.30
C THR A 65 9.90 9.08 -23.43
N MET A 66 8.73 8.80 -23.99
CA MET A 66 7.55 8.26 -23.29
C MET A 66 7.87 7.01 -22.47
N ALA A 67 8.44 5.98 -23.10
CA ALA A 67 8.76 4.73 -22.41
C ALA A 67 9.72 4.94 -21.23
N SER A 68 10.77 5.76 -21.41
CA SER A 68 11.74 6.04 -20.33
C SER A 68 11.13 6.86 -19.19
N GLN A 69 10.27 7.83 -19.50
CA GLN A 69 9.63 8.67 -18.48
C GLN A 69 8.58 7.88 -17.70
N LEU A 70 7.81 7.03 -18.36
CA LEU A 70 6.83 6.16 -17.69
C LEU A 70 7.50 5.08 -16.86
N ALA A 71 8.60 4.48 -17.33
CA ALA A 71 9.36 3.52 -16.51
C ALA A 71 9.97 4.17 -15.26
N ASN A 72 10.49 5.39 -15.35
CA ASN A 72 10.97 6.14 -14.18
C ASN A 72 9.83 6.47 -13.22
N LEU A 73 8.65 6.78 -13.76
CA LEU A 73 7.48 7.04 -12.96
C LEU A 73 6.95 5.76 -12.28
N GLU A 74 6.91 4.63 -12.97
CA GLU A 74 6.60 3.30 -12.42
C GLU A 74 7.50 2.99 -11.22
N ASN A 75 8.82 3.17 -11.37
CA ASN A 75 9.77 2.98 -10.26
C ASN A 75 9.48 3.90 -9.05
N SER A 76 9.04 5.13 -9.31
CA SER A 76 8.70 6.10 -8.25
C SER A 76 7.41 5.69 -7.53
N VAL A 77 6.39 5.24 -8.28
CA VAL A 77 5.14 4.69 -7.73
C VAL A 77 5.41 3.43 -6.93
N GLN A 78 6.25 2.50 -7.42
CA GLN A 78 6.63 1.29 -6.71
C GLN A 78 7.35 1.59 -5.40
N THR A 79 8.31 2.52 -5.41
CA THR A 79 9.02 2.97 -4.20
C THR A 79 8.05 3.52 -3.16
N TYR A 80 7.02 4.26 -3.61
CA TYR A 80 5.98 4.76 -2.73
C TYR A 80 5.08 3.64 -2.20
N LEU A 81 4.64 2.70 -3.05
CA LEU A 81 3.88 1.51 -2.66
C LEU A 81 4.63 0.66 -1.62
N ASP A 82 5.95 0.52 -1.74
CA ASP A 82 6.79 -0.19 -0.76
C ASP A 82 6.85 0.54 0.58
N SER A 83 6.85 1.87 0.55
CA SER A 83 6.77 2.71 1.75
C SER A 83 5.41 2.54 2.43
N VAL A 84 4.31 2.61 1.67
CA VAL A 84 2.94 2.30 2.16
C VAL A 84 2.90 0.89 2.76
N GLY A 85 3.47 -0.09 2.07
CA GLY A 85 3.53 -1.48 2.52
C GLY A 85 4.36 -1.69 3.79
N THR A 86 5.37 -0.85 4.03
CA THR A 86 6.16 -0.89 5.27
C THR A 86 5.35 -0.38 6.45
N VAL A 87 4.67 0.76 6.30
CA VAL A 87 3.77 1.30 7.33
C VAL A 87 2.61 0.33 7.61
N TYR A 88 2.00 -0.24 6.57
CA TYR A 88 0.97 -1.27 6.70
C TYR A 88 1.46 -2.49 7.49
N ARG A 89 2.69 -2.97 7.26
CA ARG A 89 3.28 -4.08 8.02
C ARG A 89 3.55 -3.72 9.48
N THR A 90 3.88 -2.46 9.77
CA THR A 90 3.99 -1.97 11.15
C THR A 90 2.65 -2.00 11.87
N VAL A 91 1.57 -1.57 11.19
CA VAL A 91 0.20 -1.61 11.73
C VAL A 91 -0.29 -3.04 11.95
N SER A 92 -0.22 -3.88 10.91
CA SER A 92 -0.67 -5.28 10.95
C SER A 92 0.18 -6.20 11.83
N GLY A 93 1.43 -5.81 12.12
CA GLY A 93 2.34 -6.56 12.97
C GLY A 93 2.16 -6.32 14.47
N SER A 94 1.45 -5.28 14.89
CA SER A 94 1.24 -4.95 16.30
C SER A 94 0.21 -5.89 16.92
N GLN A 95 0.62 -6.61 17.98
CA GLN A 95 -0.21 -7.63 18.62
C GLN A 95 -1.18 -7.04 19.67
N ASP A 96 -0.90 -5.82 20.14
CA ASP A 96 -1.72 -5.08 21.12
C ASP A 96 -2.65 -4.10 20.39
N ASN A 97 -3.59 -4.64 19.61
CA ASN A 97 -4.65 -3.87 18.92
C ASN A 97 -5.70 -3.25 19.88
N THR A 98 -5.46 -3.26 21.19
CA THR A 98 -6.44 -2.84 22.21
C THR A 98 -5.95 -1.72 23.12
N THR A 99 -4.71 -1.22 22.95
CA THR A 99 -4.14 -0.19 23.84
C THR A 99 -3.67 1.08 23.13
N MET A 100 -3.91 1.20 21.82
CA MET A 100 -3.56 2.43 21.10
C MET A 100 -4.59 3.52 21.38
N SER A 101 -4.24 4.47 22.25
CA SER A 101 -4.96 5.74 22.31
C SER A 101 -4.63 6.53 21.05
N LEU A 102 -5.42 6.31 20.00
CA LEU A 102 -5.37 7.12 18.79
C LEU A 102 -5.61 8.58 19.15
N THR A 103 -4.74 9.45 18.64
CA THR A 103 -4.92 10.90 18.77
C THR A 103 -5.45 11.45 17.45
N ASP A 104 -6.17 12.57 17.49
CA ASP A 104 -6.72 13.22 16.29
C ASP A 104 -5.63 13.53 15.24
N GLU A 105 -4.37 13.67 15.68
CA GLU A 105 -3.20 13.87 14.81
C GLU A 105 -2.88 12.68 13.89
N MET A 106 -3.30 11.45 14.22
CA MET A 106 -3.03 10.24 13.40
C MET A 106 -4.04 10.07 12.25
N LEU A 107 -5.22 10.68 12.35
CA LEU A 107 -6.28 10.58 11.34
C LEU A 107 -6.11 11.57 10.18
N VAL A 108 -5.49 12.72 10.44
CA VAL A 108 -5.23 13.74 9.40
C VAL A 108 -4.32 13.21 8.28
N PRO A 109 -3.20 12.52 8.59
CA PRO A 109 -2.37 11.91 7.56
C PRO A 109 -3.09 10.83 6.75
N LEU A 110 -3.96 10.00 7.36
CA LEU A 110 -4.69 8.96 6.62
C LEU A 110 -5.67 9.53 5.60
N GLN A 111 -6.42 10.58 5.98
CA GLN A 111 -7.28 11.28 5.03
C GLN A 111 -6.46 11.91 3.90
N THR A 112 -5.29 12.46 4.23
CA THR A 112 -4.39 13.05 3.24
C THR A 112 -3.79 11.98 2.31
N LEU A 113 -3.44 10.81 2.83
CA LEU A 113 -2.98 9.67 2.06
C LEU A 113 -4.04 9.18 1.07
N ALA A 114 -5.31 9.13 1.50
CA ALA A 114 -6.43 8.83 0.64
C ALA A 114 -6.65 9.90 -0.45
N ALA A 115 -6.49 11.18 -0.12
CA ALA A 115 -6.53 12.25 -1.12
C ALA A 115 -5.35 12.14 -2.11
N ILE A 116 -4.15 11.80 -1.65
CA ILE A 116 -2.97 11.59 -2.50
C ILE A 116 -3.23 10.42 -3.47
N SER A 117 -3.75 9.28 -3.02
CA SER A 117 -4.05 8.16 -3.92
C SER A 117 -5.09 8.55 -5.00
N ALA A 118 -6.06 9.39 -4.64
CA ALA A 118 -7.02 9.97 -5.60
C ALA A 118 -6.30 10.78 -6.68
N SER A 119 -5.42 11.70 -6.25
CA SER A 119 -4.66 12.57 -7.15
C SER A 119 -3.70 11.77 -8.05
N LEU A 120 -3.04 10.73 -7.52
CA LEU A 120 -2.19 9.84 -8.31
C LEU A 120 -3.02 9.13 -9.40
N SER A 121 -4.21 8.65 -9.08
CA SER A 121 -5.11 8.03 -10.06
C SER A 121 -5.52 9.01 -11.16
N GLN A 122 -5.89 10.25 -10.78
CA GLN A 122 -6.28 11.28 -11.74
C GLN A 122 -5.11 11.66 -12.67
N SER A 123 -3.90 11.77 -12.13
CA SER A 123 -2.68 12.02 -12.90
C SER A 123 -2.37 10.86 -13.85
N SER A 124 -2.56 9.60 -13.43
CA SER A 124 -2.41 8.43 -14.30
C SER A 124 -3.37 8.47 -15.49
N THR A 125 -4.65 8.84 -15.27
CA THR A 125 -5.62 9.04 -16.35
C THR A 125 -5.18 10.14 -17.32
N ALA A 126 -4.68 11.27 -16.80
CA ALA A 126 -4.19 12.36 -17.64
C ALA A 126 -2.98 11.95 -18.50
N LEU A 127 -2.05 11.17 -17.95
CA LEU A 127 -0.93 10.60 -18.71
C LEU A 127 -1.44 9.66 -19.81
N MET A 128 -2.46 8.84 -19.53
CA MET A 128 -3.05 7.95 -20.52
C MET A 128 -3.69 8.72 -21.69
N THR A 129 -4.41 9.81 -21.43
CA THR A 129 -4.94 10.68 -22.49
C THR A 129 -3.81 11.24 -23.36
N GLN A 130 -2.69 11.63 -22.75
CA GLN A 130 -1.51 12.09 -23.51
C GLN A 130 -0.94 10.97 -24.40
N ILE A 131 -0.82 9.74 -23.89
CA ILE A 131 -0.35 8.58 -24.68
C ILE A 131 -1.24 8.35 -25.91
N VAL A 132 -2.57 8.42 -25.77
CA VAL A 132 -3.51 8.24 -26.88
C VAL A 132 -3.31 9.32 -27.96
N VAL A 133 -3.10 10.58 -27.56
CA VAL A 133 -2.83 11.68 -28.50
C VAL A 133 -1.51 11.48 -29.24
N LEU A 134 -0.48 10.94 -28.56
CA LEU A 134 0.84 10.71 -29.14
C LEU A 134 0.94 9.40 -29.94
N ALA A 135 -0.03 8.50 -29.82
CA ALA A 135 -0.01 7.18 -30.44
C ALA A 135 0.24 7.17 -31.96
N PRO A 136 -0.36 8.05 -32.78
CA PRO A 136 -0.13 8.06 -34.24
C PRO A 136 1.30 8.38 -34.65
N PHE A 137 2.06 9.05 -33.78
CA PHE A 137 3.43 9.51 -34.04
C PHE A 137 4.48 8.70 -33.29
N THR A 138 4.09 7.60 -32.65
CA THR A 138 4.95 6.80 -31.79
C THR A 138 5.04 5.38 -32.32
N SER A 139 6.21 4.75 -32.18
CA SER A 139 6.38 3.36 -32.61
C SER A 139 5.49 2.42 -31.78
N LEU A 140 4.97 1.36 -32.41
CA LEU A 140 4.12 0.38 -31.73
C LEU A 140 4.80 -0.23 -30.50
N SER A 141 6.13 -0.46 -30.57
CA SER A 141 6.91 -1.01 -29.45
C SER A 141 6.95 -0.06 -28.24
N THR A 142 7.21 1.23 -28.49
CA THR A 142 7.23 2.27 -27.45
C THR A 142 5.84 2.48 -26.87
N LEU A 143 4.81 2.49 -27.73
CA LEU A 143 3.42 2.64 -27.31
C LEU A 143 2.98 1.47 -26.43
N SER A 144 3.25 0.22 -26.84
CA SER A 144 2.91 -0.97 -26.05
C SER A 144 3.59 -0.97 -24.68
N ALA A 145 4.89 -0.64 -24.60
CA ALA A 145 5.61 -0.58 -23.33
C ALA A 145 5.04 0.50 -22.38
N SER A 146 4.60 1.61 -22.96
CA SER A 146 4.02 2.74 -22.22
C SER A 146 2.64 2.41 -21.66
N LEU A 147 1.85 1.66 -22.44
CA LEU A 147 0.54 1.16 -22.01
C LEU A 147 0.67 0.10 -20.92
N ASP A 148 1.66 -0.80 -21.02
CA ASP A 148 1.98 -1.75 -19.93
C ASP A 148 2.36 -1.01 -18.65
N SER A 149 3.20 0.04 -18.76
CA SER A 149 3.59 0.87 -17.63
C SER A 149 2.35 1.49 -16.95
N ILE A 150 1.43 2.09 -17.72
CA ILE A 150 0.21 2.69 -17.14
C ILE A 150 -0.70 1.66 -16.48
N LEU A 151 -0.84 0.46 -17.06
CA LEU A 151 -1.62 -0.62 -16.42
C LEU A 151 -1.01 -1.04 -15.09
N ARG A 152 0.33 -1.12 -15.00
CA ARG A 152 1.03 -1.41 -13.75
C ARG A 152 0.86 -0.28 -12.74
N LEU A 153 1.04 0.98 -13.13
CA LEU A 153 0.77 2.14 -12.27
C LEU A 153 -0.65 2.07 -11.70
N SER A 154 -1.64 1.79 -12.54
CA SER A 154 -3.04 1.67 -12.12
C SER A 154 -3.23 0.53 -11.12
N SER A 155 -2.61 -0.63 -11.36
CA SER A 155 -2.62 -1.76 -10.43
C SER A 155 -1.97 -1.41 -9.09
N ASP A 156 -0.81 -0.77 -9.10
CA ASP A 156 -0.06 -0.41 -7.90
C ASP A 156 -0.81 0.64 -7.07
N ILE A 157 -1.44 1.62 -7.72
CA ILE A 157 -2.33 2.59 -7.04
C ILE A 157 -3.52 1.88 -6.41
N GLY A 158 -4.10 0.88 -7.06
CA GLY A 158 -5.16 0.04 -6.49
C GLY A 158 -4.71 -0.68 -5.22
N VAL A 159 -3.55 -1.35 -5.25
CA VAL A 159 -2.98 -2.02 -4.07
C VAL A 159 -2.66 -1.02 -2.95
N MET A 160 -2.21 0.20 -3.28
CA MET A 160 -2.03 1.26 -2.28
C MET A 160 -3.34 1.66 -1.62
N ALA A 161 -4.41 1.85 -2.41
CA ALA A 161 -5.74 2.20 -1.91
C ALA A 161 -6.28 1.11 -0.96
N ASP A 162 -6.17 -0.17 -1.35
CA ASP A 162 -6.58 -1.30 -0.52
C ASP A 162 -5.82 -1.34 0.82
N ARG A 163 -4.49 -1.17 0.79
CA ARG A 163 -3.68 -1.14 2.01
C ARG A 163 -4.02 0.02 2.92
N ILE A 164 -4.33 1.20 2.36
CA ILE A 164 -4.75 2.37 3.15
C ILE A 164 -6.13 2.11 3.79
N LEU A 165 -7.06 1.49 3.06
CA LEU A 165 -8.36 1.09 3.60
C LEU A 165 -8.21 0.10 4.76
N GLU A 166 -7.37 -0.92 4.59
CA GLU A 166 -7.14 -1.91 5.63
C GLU A 166 -6.45 -1.27 6.85
N MET A 167 -5.47 -0.38 6.66
CA MET A 167 -4.91 0.41 7.77
C MET A 167 -5.98 1.23 8.48
N ALA A 168 -6.89 1.87 7.74
CA ALA A 168 -7.96 2.66 8.32
C ALA A 168 -8.95 1.81 9.13
N ASP A 169 -9.28 0.60 8.67
CA ASP A 169 -10.14 -0.35 9.39
C ASP A 169 -9.47 -0.89 10.66
N MET A 170 -8.19 -1.27 10.58
CA MET A 170 -7.43 -1.69 11.75
C MET A 170 -7.36 -0.57 12.80
N ILE A 171 -7.19 0.67 12.35
CA ILE A 171 -7.18 1.86 13.21
C ILE A 171 -8.55 2.10 13.84
N LEU A 172 -9.65 1.86 13.12
CA LEU A 172 -11.01 1.95 13.68
C LEU A 172 -11.21 0.94 14.81
N ILE A 173 -10.79 -0.31 14.61
CA ILE A 173 -10.91 -1.38 15.62
C ILE A 173 -10.05 -1.06 16.86
N MET A 174 -8.90 -0.38 16.68
CA MET A 174 -8.02 0.04 17.78
C MET A 174 -8.52 1.29 18.53
N ALA A 175 -9.42 2.09 17.95
CA ALA A 175 -9.94 3.32 18.54
C ALA A 175 -11.06 3.04 19.56
N ASP A 176 -10.72 2.89 20.83
CA ASP A 176 -11.69 2.62 21.92
C ASP A 176 -12.65 3.81 22.22
N ASN A 177 -12.59 4.91 21.46
CA ASN A 177 -13.47 6.08 21.57
C ASN A 177 -14.04 6.50 20.20
N ILE A 178 -15.04 5.74 19.75
CA ILE A 178 -15.55 5.67 18.37
C ILE A 178 -16.29 6.93 17.87
N GLY A 179 -16.79 7.81 18.75
CA GLY A 179 -17.80 8.83 18.37
C GLY A 179 -17.39 9.89 17.35
N ILE A 180 -16.15 10.40 17.39
CA ILE A 180 -15.65 11.44 16.45
C ILE A 180 -14.71 10.84 15.41
N MET A 181 -14.03 9.73 15.75
CA MET A 181 -13.08 9.05 14.86
C MET A 181 -13.80 8.24 13.76
N ALA A 182 -14.98 7.69 14.05
CA ALA A 182 -15.77 6.94 13.06
C ALA A 182 -16.12 7.79 11.85
N ASP A 183 -16.53 9.05 12.01
CA ASP A 183 -16.94 9.90 10.89
C ASP A 183 -15.79 10.21 9.93
N ARG A 184 -14.56 10.41 10.46
CA ARG A 184 -13.39 10.70 9.62
C ARG A 184 -12.84 9.46 8.94
N ILE A 185 -12.92 8.30 9.60
CA ILE A 185 -12.59 7.01 8.97
C ILE A 185 -13.64 6.66 7.92
N LEU A 186 -14.93 6.89 8.19
CA LEU A 186 -16.00 6.73 7.19
C LEU A 186 -15.75 7.64 5.99
N ALA A 187 -15.36 8.89 6.21
CA ALA A 187 -14.96 9.80 5.12
C ALA A 187 -13.74 9.26 4.35
N THR A 188 -12.76 8.68 5.03
CA THR A 188 -11.60 8.04 4.39
C THR A 188 -12.02 6.81 3.58
N GLN A 189 -12.94 6.00 4.10
CA GLN A 189 -13.51 4.84 3.41
C GLN A 189 -14.32 5.24 2.18
N VAL A 190 -15.11 6.32 2.26
CA VAL A 190 -15.83 6.88 1.10
C VAL A 190 -14.84 7.36 0.05
N ILE A 191 -13.85 8.18 0.44
CA ILE A 191 -12.81 8.67 -0.49
C ILE A 191 -12.08 7.50 -1.14
N GLN A 192 -11.74 6.45 -0.38
CA GLN A 192 -11.05 5.30 -0.94
C GLN A 192 -11.94 4.40 -1.80
N GLY A 193 -13.22 4.27 -1.48
CA GLY A 193 -14.20 3.61 -2.34
C GLY A 193 -14.33 4.34 -3.67
N ASP A 194 -14.37 5.67 -3.64
CA ASP A 194 -14.32 6.51 -4.84
C ASP A 194 -13.00 6.34 -5.58
N ASN A 195 -11.86 6.27 -4.89
CA ASN A 195 -10.55 6.05 -5.50
C ASN A 195 -10.46 4.69 -6.19
N LEU A 196 -10.92 3.61 -5.55
CA LEU A 196 -10.96 2.28 -6.17
C LEU A 196 -11.83 2.31 -7.42
N ASN A 197 -12.98 3.00 -7.38
CA ASN A 197 -13.83 3.16 -8.55
C ASN A 197 -13.14 3.97 -9.66
N ILE A 198 -12.42 5.05 -9.32
CA ILE A 198 -11.63 5.84 -10.29
C ILE A 198 -10.50 5.00 -10.88
N VAL A 199 -9.78 4.23 -10.08
CA VAL A 199 -8.69 3.34 -10.54
C VAL A 199 -9.24 2.26 -11.46
N VAL A 200 -10.37 1.63 -11.10
CA VAL A 200 -11.05 0.63 -11.94
C VAL A 200 -11.54 1.26 -13.24
N ALA A 201 -12.13 2.45 -13.18
CA ALA A 201 -12.59 3.18 -14.36
C ALA A 201 -11.41 3.56 -15.27
N ALA A 202 -10.31 4.06 -14.70
CA ALA A 202 -9.09 4.41 -15.42
C ALA A 202 -8.42 3.18 -16.06
N SER A 203 -8.40 2.04 -15.36
CA SER A 203 -7.92 0.77 -15.90
C SER A 203 -8.80 0.30 -17.06
N LEU A 204 -10.12 0.36 -16.92
CA LEU A 204 -11.06 -0.01 -17.98
C LEU A 204 -10.94 0.91 -19.20
N GLU A 205 -10.80 2.22 -18.99
CA GLU A 205 -10.57 3.19 -20.06
C GLU A 205 -9.24 2.94 -20.77
N THR A 206 -8.18 2.62 -20.01
CA THR A 206 -6.88 2.21 -20.55
C THR A 206 -7.03 0.98 -21.44
N GLN A 207 -7.73 -0.06 -20.96
CA GLN A 207 -7.99 -1.28 -21.74
C GLN A 207 -8.80 -1.00 -23.02
N LYS A 208 -9.82 -0.13 -22.96
CA LYS A 208 -10.58 0.30 -24.14
C LYS A 208 -9.71 1.03 -25.15
N ASN A 209 -8.85 1.93 -24.69
CA ASN A 209 -7.92 2.66 -25.55
C ASN A 209 -6.88 1.74 -26.18
N ILE A 210 -6.40 0.72 -25.45
CA ILE A 210 -5.54 -0.34 -25.99
C ILE A 210 -6.27 -1.09 -27.12
N LEU A 211 -7.51 -1.52 -26.89
CA LEU A 211 -8.31 -2.22 -27.92
C LEU A 211 -8.58 -1.35 -29.14
N MET A 212 -8.88 -0.06 -28.94
CA MET A 212 -9.06 0.90 -30.02
C MET A 212 -7.78 1.07 -30.83
N LEU A 213 -6.62 1.20 -30.17
CA LEU A 213 -5.32 1.28 -30.85
C LEU A 213 -5.00 0.01 -31.63
N PHE A 214 -5.23 -1.18 -31.06
CA PHE A 214 -5.09 -2.43 -31.80
C PHE A 214 -5.97 -2.46 -33.05
N SER A 215 -7.22 -1.97 -32.97
CA SER A 215 -8.11 -1.90 -34.13
C SER A 215 -7.64 -0.89 -35.20
N MET A 216 -6.92 0.18 -34.79
CA MET A 216 -6.36 1.18 -35.71
C MET A 216 -5.06 0.73 -36.38
N PHE A 217 -4.26 -0.12 -35.72
CA PHE A 217 -3.00 -0.66 -36.25
C PHE A 217 -3.14 -2.03 -36.93
N ALA A 218 -4.29 -2.71 -36.82
CA ALA A 218 -4.56 -3.99 -37.49
C ALA A 218 -4.93 -3.86 -38.99
N LEU A 219 -4.32 -2.89 -39.69
CA LEU A 219 -4.41 -2.70 -41.15
C LEU A 219 -3.13 -3.18 -41.83
#